data_AF-A0A3M5WUQ7-F1
#
_entry.id   AF-A0A3M5WUQ7-F1
#
_cell.length_a   1.000
_cell.length_b   1.000
_cell.length_c   1.000
_cell.angle_alpha   90.00
_cell.angle_beta   90.00
_cell.angle_gamma   90.00
#
_symmetry.space_group_name_H-M   'P 1'
#
loop_
_entity.id
_entity.type
_entity.pdbx_description
1 polymer ?
#
loop_
_entity_poly.entity_id
_entity_poly.type
_entity_poly.pdbx_seq_one_letter_code
_entity_poly.pdbx_strand_id
1 'polypeptide(L)'
;YPGMWDEANEQQFEFTLVQTFLFEDRNKAKDKFQKHISDLGSVEKDSKQTRELEGAVEAITLGDKAFGRYHASLIVYGKTPDQAIENGTKMTSVFTVR
;
A
#
# COMPACT_ATOMS: atom_id res chain seq x y z
N TYR A 1 -6.01 15.35 -1.80
CA TYR A 1 -5.87 14.16 -0.96
C TYR A 1 -4.49 14.21 -0.33
N PRO A 2 -4.36 14.06 1.00
CA PRO A 2 -3.05 13.91 1.63
C PRO A 2 -2.31 12.73 1.00
N GLY A 3 -1.01 12.90 0.79
CA GLY A 3 -0.11 11.86 0.30
C GLY A 3 0.08 10.75 1.32
N MET A 4 0.48 9.56 0.83
CA MET A 4 0.66 8.37 1.65
C MET A 4 1.67 8.54 2.81
N TRP A 5 2.58 9.52 2.73
CA TRP A 5 3.67 9.72 3.69
C TRP A 5 3.62 11.09 4.39
N ASP A 6 2.52 11.83 4.28
CA ASP A 6 2.45 13.21 4.78
C ASP A 6 2.73 13.27 6.30
N GLU A 7 2.10 12.40 7.08
CA GLU A 7 2.31 12.32 8.53
C GLU A 7 3.76 11.94 8.92
N ALA A 8 4.43 11.15 8.09
CA ALA A 8 5.84 10.79 8.30
C ALA A 8 6.76 11.98 8.00
N ASN A 9 6.41 12.80 7.00
CA ASN A 9 7.15 14.01 6.64
C ASN A 9 7.00 15.13 7.68
N GLU A 10 5.91 15.13 8.45
CA GLU A 10 5.68 16.09 9.54
C GLU A 10 6.50 15.79 10.80
N GLN A 11 7.12 14.61 10.87
CA GLN A 11 7.95 14.24 12.01
C GLN A 11 9.21 15.11 12.12
N GLN A 12 9.46 15.66 13.30
CA GLN A 12 10.61 16.55 13.56
C GLN A 12 11.90 15.79 13.88
N PHE A 13 12.20 14.75 13.11
CA PHE A 13 13.44 13.99 13.22
C PHE A 13 13.85 13.41 11.87
N GLU A 14 15.14 13.10 11.75
CA GLU A 14 15.71 12.60 10.50
C GLU A 14 15.31 11.13 10.28
N PHE A 15 14.98 10.80 9.03
CA PHE A 15 14.73 9.44 8.60
C PHE A 15 15.10 9.26 7.12
N THR A 16 15.27 8.01 6.70
CA THR A 16 15.40 7.62 5.30
C THR A 16 14.35 6.57 4.98
N LEU A 17 13.50 6.87 4.00
CA LEU A 17 12.49 5.96 3.49
C LEU A 17 12.87 5.53 2.07
N VAL A 18 13.19 4.25 1.90
CA VAL A 18 13.44 3.64 0.60
C VAL A 18 12.18 2.92 0.17
N GLN A 19 11.70 3.24 -1.03
CA GLN A 19 10.48 2.68 -1.61
C GLN A 19 10.83 1.92 -2.88
N THR A 20 10.20 0.78 -3.08
CA THR A 20 10.34 -0.03 -4.30
C THR A 20 9.00 -0.57 -4.70
N PHE A 21 8.64 -0.38 -5.96
CA PHE A 21 7.43 -0.95 -6.54
C PHE A 21 7.81 -1.92 -7.64
N LEU A 22 7.49 -3.20 -7.43
CA LEU A 22 7.70 -4.26 -8.42
C LEU A 22 6.39 -4.52 -9.14
N PHE A 23 6.34 -4.16 -10.42
CA PHE A 23 5.16 -4.42 -11.25
C PHE A 23 4.87 -5.91 -11.32
N GLU A 24 3.60 -6.25 -11.15
CA GLU A 24 3.11 -7.59 -11.43
C GLU A 24 2.65 -7.66 -12.89
N ASP A 25 2.85 -8.83 -13.50
CA ASP A 25 2.35 -9.08 -14.84
C ASP A 25 0.84 -8.87 -14.92
N ARG A 26 0.38 -8.20 -16.00
CA ARG A 26 -1.03 -7.82 -16.16
C ARG A 26 -1.97 -9.02 -16.14
N ASN A 27 -1.57 -10.14 -16.75
CA ASN A 27 -2.40 -11.35 -16.76
C ASN A 27 -2.48 -11.96 -15.36
N LYS A 28 -1.34 -12.02 -14.65
CA LYS A 28 -1.32 -12.49 -13.25
C LYS A 28 -2.17 -11.62 -12.33
N ALA A 29 -2.12 -10.30 -12.49
CA ALA A 29 -2.95 -9.38 -11.73
C ALA A 29 -4.44 -9.62 -12.02
N LYS A 30 -4.83 -9.66 -13.30
CA LYS A 30 -6.20 -9.94 -13.74
C LYS A 30 -6.72 -11.27 -13.18
N ASP A 31 -5.95 -12.35 -13.28
CA ASP A 31 -6.34 -13.67 -12.80
C ASP A 31 -6.62 -13.66 -11.29
N LYS A 32 -5.83 -12.92 -10.50
CA LYS A 32 -6.07 -12.77 -9.06
C LYS A 32 -7.36 -12.01 -8.78
N PHE A 33 -7.61 -10.91 -9.49
CA PHE A 33 -8.84 -10.13 -9.34
C PHE A 33 -10.07 -10.95 -9.72
N GLN A 34 -10.02 -11.72 -10.81
CA GLN A 34 -11.11 -12.60 -11.23
C GLN A 34 -11.42 -13.72 -10.22
N LYS A 35 -10.38 -14.31 -9.62
CA LYS A 35 -10.56 -15.26 -8.51
C LYS A 35 -11.24 -14.59 -7.33
N HIS A 36 -10.78 -13.40 -6.95
CA HIS A 36 -11.36 -12.65 -5.83
C HIS A 36 -12.82 -12.24 -6.08
N ILE A 37 -13.19 -11.88 -7.32
CA ILE A 37 -14.58 -11.61 -7.72
C ILE A 37 -15.43 -12.87 -7.58
N SER A 38 -14.91 -14.03 -7.99
CA SER A 38 -15.62 -15.31 -7.90
C SER A 38 -15.83 -15.73 -6.45
N ASP A 39 -14.80 -15.56 -5.61
CA ASP A 39 -14.85 -15.84 -4.17
C ASP A 39 -15.87 -14.93 -3.48
N LEU A 40 -15.83 -13.60 -3.74
CA LEU A 40 -16.81 -12.66 -3.19
C LEU A 40 -18.22 -12.91 -3.72
N GLY A 41 -18.39 -13.13 -5.03
CA GLY A 41 -19.67 -13.38 -5.68
C GLY A 41 -20.38 -14.63 -5.17
N SER A 42 -19.63 -15.59 -4.63
CA SER A 42 -20.17 -16.79 -3.99
C SER A 42 -20.80 -16.52 -2.61
N VAL A 43 -20.40 -15.43 -1.95
CA VAL A 43 -20.83 -15.06 -0.58
C VAL A 43 -21.80 -13.87 -0.62
N GLU A 44 -21.43 -12.81 -1.32
CA GLU A 44 -22.22 -11.61 -1.55
C GLU A 44 -22.45 -11.50 -3.06
N LYS A 45 -23.70 -11.66 -3.51
CA LYS A 45 -24.10 -11.35 -4.90
C LYS A 45 -23.66 -9.92 -5.29
N ASP A 46 -23.78 -9.55 -6.56
CA ASP A 46 -23.48 -8.22 -7.14
C ASP A 46 -23.49 -7.07 -6.10
N SER A 47 -22.29 -6.78 -5.57
CA SER A 47 -22.05 -5.84 -4.50
C SER A 47 -21.20 -4.68 -5.02
N LYS A 48 -21.10 -3.61 -4.23
CA LYS A 48 -20.20 -2.50 -4.59
C LYS A 48 -18.75 -2.98 -4.75
N GLN A 49 -18.32 -3.94 -3.94
CA GLN A 49 -16.96 -4.47 -3.95
C GLN A 49 -16.68 -5.29 -5.21
N THR A 50 -17.63 -6.14 -5.65
CA THR A 50 -17.46 -6.91 -6.89
C THR A 50 -17.37 -6.00 -8.11
N ARG A 51 -18.19 -4.93 -8.18
CA ARG A 51 -18.13 -3.93 -9.26
C ARG A 51 -16.83 -3.13 -9.26
N GLU A 52 -16.28 -2.80 -8.10
CA GLU A 52 -14.98 -2.12 -8.00
C GLU A 52 -13.84 -3.00 -8.52
N LEU A 53 -13.89 -4.32 -8.25
CA LEU A 53 -12.91 -5.27 -8.76
C LEU A 53 -13.06 -5.49 -10.26
N GLU A 54 -14.28 -5.52 -10.79
CA GLU A 54 -14.54 -5.58 -12.24
C GLU A 54 -13.96 -4.34 -12.95
N GLY A 55 -14.22 -3.14 -12.43
CA GLY A 55 -13.63 -1.91 -12.95
C GLY A 55 -12.10 -1.89 -12.85
N ALA A 56 -11.52 -2.52 -11.83
CA ALA A 56 -10.07 -2.69 -11.73
C ALA A 56 -9.53 -3.62 -12.82
N VAL A 57 -10.21 -4.73 -13.13
CA VAL A 57 -9.85 -5.64 -14.23
C VAL A 57 -9.89 -4.94 -15.58
N GLU A 58 -10.91 -4.13 -15.83
CA GLU A 58 -11.02 -3.32 -17.05
C GLU A 58 -9.85 -2.33 -17.16
N ALA A 59 -9.57 -1.58 -16.09
CA ALA A 59 -8.46 -0.63 -16.07
C ALA A 59 -7.08 -1.29 -16.28
N ILE A 60 -6.87 -2.52 -15.75
CA ILE A 60 -5.65 -3.31 -16.04
C ILE A 60 -5.59 -3.70 -17.51
N THR A 61 -6.72 -4.10 -18.08
CA THR A 61 -6.82 -4.57 -19.48
C THR A 61 -6.54 -3.42 -20.45
N LEU A 62 -7.06 -2.23 -20.17
CA LEU A 62 -6.82 -1.01 -20.95
C LEU A 62 -5.40 -0.44 -20.74
N GLY A 63 -4.72 -0.84 -19.67
CA GLY A 63 -3.39 -0.35 -19.31
C GLY A 63 -3.41 0.94 -18.51
N ASP A 64 -4.58 1.42 -18.08
CA ASP A 64 -4.75 2.62 -17.27
C ASP A 64 -4.23 2.43 -15.82
N LYS A 65 -4.22 1.19 -15.34
CA LYS A 65 -3.71 0.84 -14.01
C LYS A 65 -2.76 -0.34 -14.07
N ALA A 66 -1.69 -0.24 -13.28
CA ALA A 66 -0.76 -1.33 -13.04
C ALA A 66 -0.78 -1.68 -11.56
N PHE A 67 -0.74 -2.97 -11.27
CA PHE A 67 -0.65 -3.51 -9.92
C PHE A 67 0.72 -4.14 -9.72
N GLY A 68 1.10 -4.31 -8.47
CA GLY A 68 2.43 -4.75 -8.12
C GLY A 68 2.60 -4.89 -6.62
N ARG A 69 3.82 -5.23 -6.23
CA ARG A 69 4.19 -5.34 -4.82
C ARG A 69 4.91 -4.06 -4.43
N TYR A 70 4.36 -3.36 -3.45
CA TYR A 70 4.99 -2.22 -2.82
C TYR A 70 5.81 -2.71 -1.63
N HIS A 71 7.10 -2.38 -1.64
CA HIS A 71 8.03 -2.62 -0.54
C HIS A 71 8.58 -1.29 -0.06
N ALA A 72 8.67 -1.13 1.26
CA ALA A 72 9.29 0.03 1.88
C ALA A 72 10.24 -0.43 2.98
N SER A 73 11.36 0.29 3.12
CA SER A 73 12.30 0.16 4.22
C SER A 73 12.55 1.55 4.81
N LEU A 74 12.61 1.61 6.13
CA LEU A 74 12.69 2.84 6.88
C LEU A 74 13.84 2.74 7.88
N ILE A 75 14.67 3.79 7.92
CA ILE A 75 15.67 4.01 8.95
C ILE A 75 15.32 5.32 9.64
N VAL A 76 15.22 5.31 10.97
CA VAL A 76 14.97 6.50 11.79
C VAL A 76 16.20 6.79 12.63
N TYR A 77 16.62 8.05 12.67
CA TYR A 77 17.86 8.45 13.32
C TYR A 77 17.61 9.16 14.66
N GLY A 78 18.64 9.14 15.51
CA GLY A 78 18.70 9.89 16.76
C GLY A 78 20.16 10.20 17.10
N LYS A 79 20.38 11.30 17.83
CA LYS A 79 21.73 11.70 18.26
C LYS A 79 22.27 10.81 19.39
N THR A 80 21.38 10.11 20.09
CA THR A 80 21.70 9.10 21.10
C THR A 80 20.92 7.81 20.81
N PRO A 81 21.36 6.65 21.33
CA PRO A 81 20.61 5.40 21.22
C PRO A 81 19.15 5.52 21.71
N ASP A 82 18.94 6.15 22.86
CA ASP A 82 17.59 6.35 23.43
C ASP A 82 16.72 7.23 22.54
N GLN A 83 17.28 8.31 21.97
CA GLN A 83 16.55 9.17 21.05
C GLN A 83 16.17 8.43 19.76
N ALA A 84 17.05 7.56 19.24
CA ALA A 84 16.74 6.76 18.05
C ALA A 84 15.57 5.79 18.32
N ILE A 85 15.52 5.19 19.51
CA ILE A 85 14.41 4.32 19.94
C ILE A 85 13.11 5.10 20.07
N GLU A 86 13.15 6.28 20.69
CA GLU A 86 11.98 7.14 20.85
C GLU A 86 11.44 7.61 19.50
N ASN A 87 12.31 8.11 18.62
CA ASN A 87 11.94 8.55 17.27
C ASN A 87 11.39 7.38 16.43
N GLY A 88 12.01 6.20 16.53
CA GLY A 88 11.53 4.99 15.87
C GLY A 88 10.13 4.57 16.34
N THR A 89 9.86 4.71 17.64
CA THR A 89 8.53 4.42 18.22
C THR A 89 7.48 5.41 17.71
N LYS A 90 7.81 6.71 17.68
CA LYS A 90 6.93 7.76 17.11
C LYS A 90 6.65 7.49 15.63
N MET A 91 7.68 7.24 14.84
CA MET A 91 7.52 6.96 13.41
C MET A 91 6.73 5.68 13.16
N THR A 92 6.90 4.64 13.98
CA THR A 92 6.09 3.42 13.87
C THR A 92 4.62 3.69 14.12
N SER A 93 4.29 4.57 15.08
CA SER A 93 2.91 4.95 15.40
C SER A 93 2.17 5.59 14.21
N VAL A 94 2.88 6.37 13.40
CA VAL A 94 2.35 6.95 12.15
C VAL A 94 1.88 5.87 11.16
N PHE A 95 2.52 4.70 11.16
CA PHE A 95 2.17 3.59 10.25
C PHE A 95 1.21 2.56 10.83
N THR A 96 1.05 2.52 12.15
CA THR A 96 0.18 1.54 12.83
C THR A 96 -1.18 2.11 13.23
N VAL A 97 -1.39 3.42 13.17
CA VAL A 97 -2.73 4.00 13.34
C VAL A 97 -3.55 3.71 12.08
N ARG A 98 -4.43 2.72 12.19
CA ARG A 98 -5.56 2.43 11.30
C ARG A 98 -6.83 2.38 12.13
#